data_AF-A0A3N4MRE6-F1
#
_entry.id   AF-A0A3N4MRE6-F1
#
_cell.length_a   1.000
_cell.length_b   1.000
_cell.length_c   1.000
_cell.angle_alpha   90.00
_cell.angle_beta   90.00
_cell.angle_gamma   90.00
#
_symmetry.space_group_name_H-M   'P 1'
#
loop_
_entity.id
_entity.type
_entity.pdbx_description
1 polymer ?
#
loop_
_entity_poly.entity_id
_entity_poly.type
_entity_poly.pdbx_seq_one_letter_code
_entity_poly.pdbx_strand_id
1 'polypeptide(L)' 'MKELNMHELDVVSGGARWDQVGAGLGAVALGVAIAATPVGPIGLGAAAAFSYFGGVAIGDGLIEGGYF' A
#
# COMPACT_ATOMS: atom_id res chain seq x y z
N MET A 1 -11.94 25.29 -10.60
CA MET A 1 -11.68 23.84 -10.44
C MET A 1 -12.84 23.11 -11.05
N LYS A 2 -12.59 22.12 -11.92
CA LYS A 2 -13.65 21.34 -12.56
C LYS A 2 -13.91 20.13 -11.66
N GLU A 3 -15.15 19.91 -11.24
CA GLU A 3 -15.51 18.67 -10.55
C GLU A 3 -15.47 17.53 -11.55
N LEU A 4 -14.72 16.48 -11.22
CA LEU A 4 -14.59 15.27 -12.02
C LEU A 4 -15.63 14.25 -11.55
N ASN A 5 -16.20 13.51 -12.49
CA ASN A 5 -17.01 12.35 -12.14
C ASN A 5 -16.12 11.12 -11.82
N MET A 6 -16.69 10.06 -11.24
CA MET A 6 -15.90 8.89 -10.85
C MET A 6 -15.15 8.23 -12.02
N HIS A 7 -15.73 8.24 -13.22
CA HIS A 7 -15.08 7.67 -14.40
C HIS A 7 -13.85 8.49 -14.83
N GLU A 8 -13.93 9.82 -14.74
CA GLU A 8 -12.79 10.70 -15.00
C GLU A 8 -11.71 10.56 -13.90
N LEU A 9 -12.11 10.29 -12.65
CA LEU A 9 -11.17 9.97 -11.57
C LEU A 9 -10.44 8.66 -11.84
N ASP A 10 -11.11 7.63 -12.34
CA ASP A 10 -10.47 6.35 -12.72
C ASP A 10 -9.48 6.53 -13.87
N VAL A 11 -9.82 7.34 -14.86
CA VAL A 11 -8.90 7.67 -15.97
C VAL A 11 -7.66 8.41 -15.48
N VAL A 12 -7.81 9.31 -14.50
CA VAL A 12 -6.69 10.07 -13.93
C VAL A 12 -5.88 9.24 -12.95
N SER A 13 -6.52 8.38 -12.15
CA SER A 13 -5.86 7.48 -11.20
C SER A 13 -5.22 6.27 -11.90
N GLY A 14 -5.57 6.03 -13.17
CA GLY A 14 -5.14 4.84 -13.90
C GLY A 14 -5.82 3.57 -13.42
N GLY A 15 -6.97 3.66 -12.75
CA GLY A 15 -7.68 2.51 -12.18
C GLY A 15 -7.01 1.97 -10.92
N ALA A 16 -6.45 2.83 -10.07
CA ALA A 16 -5.87 2.38 -8.80
C ALA A 16 -6.42 3.17 -7.61
N ARG A 17 -6.70 2.48 -6.51
CA ARG A 17 -7.03 3.06 -5.22
C ARG A 17 -5.75 3.47 -4.49
N TRP A 18 -5.24 4.64 -4.87
CA TRP A 18 -3.97 5.16 -4.36
C TRP A 18 -3.93 5.42 -2.86
N ASP A 19 -5.08 5.57 -2.20
CA ASP A 19 -5.20 5.60 -0.74
C ASP A 19 -4.74 4.29 -0.11
N GLN A 20 -5.22 3.15 -0.63
CA GLN A 20 -4.84 1.82 -0.17
C GLN A 20 -3.40 1.47 -0.57
N VAL A 21 -3.02 1.76 -1.82
CA VAL A 21 -1.64 1.54 -2.29
C VAL A 21 -0.64 2.36 -1.47
N GLY A 22 -0.96 3.63 -1.18
CA GLY A 22 -0.13 4.50 -0.35
C GLY A 22 -0.01 4.00 1.09
N ALA A 23 -1.12 3.56 1.70
CA ALA A 23 -1.11 2.97 3.03
C ALA A 23 -0.26 1.68 3.07
N GLY A 24 -0.40 0.84 2.05
CA GLY A 24 0.36 -0.41 1.94
C GLY A 24 1.85 -0.18 1.73
N LEU A 25 2.24 0.78 0.88
CA LEU A 25 3.64 1.19 0.72
C LEU A 25 4.23 1.75 2.02
N GLY A 26 3.45 2.51 2.78
CA GLY A 26 3.86 3.00 4.11
C GLY A 26 4.13 1.86 5.09
N ALA A 27 3.25 0.85 5.11
CA ALA A 27 3.44 -0.33 5.95
C ALA A 27 4.67 -1.15 5.53
N VAL A 28 4.89 -1.38 4.23
CA VAL A 28 6.11 -2.04 3.73
C VAL A 28 7.36 -1.26 4.12
N ALA A 29 7.36 0.07 3.91
CA ALA A 29 8.49 0.92 4.27
C ALA A 29 8.81 0.85 5.76
N LEU A 30 7.79 0.81 6.63
CA LEU A 30 7.97 0.61 8.07
C LEU A 30 8.57 -0.76 8.39
N GLY A 31 8.10 -1.82 7.74
CA GLY A 31 8.65 -3.17 7.88
C GLY A 31 10.14 -3.22 7.50
N VAL A 32 10.50 -2.60 6.38
CA VAL A 32 11.89 -2.47 5.93
C VAL A 32 12.73 -1.67 6.93
N ALA A 33 12.21 -0.55 7.45
CA ALA A 33 12.91 0.28 8.42
C ALA A 33 13.19 -0.49 9.73
N ILE A 34 12.22 -1.29 10.21
CA ILE A 34 12.42 -2.15 11.38
C ILE A 34 13.51 -3.19 11.11
N ALA A 35 13.42 -3.89 9.96
CA ALA A 35 14.38 -4.92 9.58
C ALA A 35 15.81 -4.37 9.32
N ALA A 36 15.94 -3.11 8.95
CA ALA A 36 17.22 -2.44 8.73
C ALA A 36 17.97 -2.12 10.03
N THR A 37 17.35 -2.31 11.19
CA THR A 37 17.97 -2.09 12.51
C THR A 37 18.20 -3.41 13.25
N PRO A 38 19.15 -3.49 14.21
CA PRO A 38 19.32 -4.69 15.03
C PRO A 38 18.10 -4.89 15.93
N VAL A 39 17.22 -5.80 15.52
CA VAL A 39 16.01 -6.15 16.26
C VAL A 39 16.03 -7.60 16.69
N GLY A 40 15.46 -7.88 17.86
CA GLY A 40 15.21 -9.25 18.30
C GLY A 40 14.09 -9.92 17.49
N PRO A 41 13.77 -11.19 17.80
CA PRO A 41 12.76 -11.97 17.06
C PRO A 41 11.38 -11.30 16.98
N ILE A 42 10.98 -10.55 18.00
CA ILE A 42 9.71 -9.80 18.02
C ILE A 42 9.73 -8.69 16.96
N GLY A 43 10.82 -7.93 16.85
CA GLY A 43 10.93 -6.87 15.84
C GLY A 43 11.00 -7.46 14.43
N LEU A 44 11.65 -8.61 14.27
CA LEU A 44 11.68 -9.33 12.99
C LEU A 44 10.28 -9.84 12.59
N GLY A 45 9.51 -10.34 13.56
CA GLY A 45 8.10 -10.72 13.36
C GLY A 45 7.21 -9.52 13.00
N ALA A 46 7.42 -8.37 13.66
CA ALA A 46 6.72 -7.14 13.33
C ALA A 46 7.06 -6.66 11.90
N ALA A 47 8.33 -6.67 11.52
CA ALA A 47 8.77 -6.31 10.17
C ALA A 47 8.11 -7.20 9.09
N ALA A 48 8.04 -8.51 9.34
CA ALA A 48 7.38 -9.46 8.45
C ALA A 48 5.87 -9.18 8.35
N ALA A 49 5.20 -8.91 9.48
CA ALA A 49 3.77 -8.59 9.50
C ALA A 49 3.47 -7.30 8.71
N PHE A 50 4.20 -6.21 8.98
CA PHE A 50 4.01 -4.95 8.27
C PHE A 50 4.27 -5.07 6.76
N SER A 51 5.30 -5.82 6.37
CA SER A 51 5.58 -6.07 4.96
C SER A 51 4.49 -6.90 4.28
N TYR A 52 3.97 -7.93 4.98
CA TYR A 52 2.90 -8.77 4.46
C TYR A 52 1.59 -7.99 4.28
N PHE A 53 1.10 -7.35 5.34
CA PHE A 53 -0.15 -6.57 5.29
C PHE A 53 -0.05 -5.37 4.35
N GLY A 54 1.12 -4.73 4.29
CA GLY A 54 1.36 -3.66 3.32
C GLY A 54 1.31 -4.16 1.88
N GLY A 55 1.88 -5.34 1.59
CA GLY A 55 1.78 -5.98 0.29
C GLY A 55 0.34 -6.35 -0.10
N VAL A 56 -0.45 -6.89 0.84
CA VAL A 56 -1.87 -7.18 0.63
C VAL A 56 -2.64 -5.90 0.30
N ALA A 57 -2.46 -4.83 1.07
CA ALA A 57 -3.13 -3.55 0.81
C ALA A 57 -2.75 -2.90 -0.53
N ILE A 58 -1.51 -3.07 -0.99
CA ILE A 58 -1.10 -2.66 -2.34
C ILE A 58 -1.84 -3.47 -3.39
N GLY A 59 -1.90 -4.80 -3.22
CA GLY A 59 -2.60 -5.69 -4.14
C GLY A 59 -4.08 -5.35 -4.25
N ASP A 60 -4.76 -5.23 -3.11
CA ASP A 60 -6.17 -4.86 -3.04
C ASP A 60 -6.40 -3.49 -3.70
N GLY A 61 -5.54 -2.50 -3.44
CA GLY A 61 -5.67 -1.17 -4.03
C GLY A 61 -5.52 -1.14 -5.56
N LEU A 62 -4.75 -2.07 -6.12
CA LEU A 62 -4.60 -2.22 -7.57
C LEU A 62 -5.77 -3.00 -8.18
N ILE A 63 -6.23 -4.08 -7.53
CA ILE A 63 -7.33 -4.92 -8.03
C ILE A 63 -8.68 -4.21 -7.88
N GLU A 64 -9.00 -3.68 -6.70
CA GLU A 64 -10.25 -2.98 -6.43
C GLU A 64 -10.35 -1.64 -7.18
N GLY A 65 -9.20 -1.04 -7.53
CA GLY A 65 -9.16 0.14 -8.39
C GLY A 65 -9.49 -0.16 -9.86
N GLY A 66 -9.43 -1.43 -10.28
CA GLY A 66 -9.59 -1.83 -11.68
C GLY A 66 -8.32 -1.73 -12.52
N TYR A 67 -7.14 -1.77 -11.90
CA TYR A 67 -5.84 -1.79 -12.60
C TYR A 67 -5.56 -3.16 -13.22
N PHE A 68 -6.09 -4.22 -12.62
CA PHE A 68 -5.93 -5.63 -13.01
C PHE A 68 -7.26 -6.35 -13.17
#